data_AF-A0A3B0V2C4-F1
#
_entry.id   AF-A0A3B0V2C4-F1
#
_cell.length_a   1.000
_cell.length_b   1.000
_cell.length_c   1.000
_cell.angle_alpha   90.00
_cell.angle_beta   90.00
_cell.angle_gamma   90.00
#
_symmetry.space_group_name_H-M   'P 1'
#
loop_
_entity.id
_entity.type
_entity.pdbx_description
1 polymer ?
#
loop_
_entity_poly.entity_id
_entity_poly.type
_entity_poly.pdbx_seq_one_letter_code
_entity_poly.pdbx_strand_id
1 'polypeptide(L)'
;MNVQVVHIGYLHPDEARQLVEMPVQGFALRYETAASQRVLDLTRGHPFLVQLLCAEIVALKNEQPPAERRLATVADVETAVPEALVHGSFFFADMRQNQTDETGRQVLQLLAQVGEGTCPSRSQLVREVGVETAVLDDILKQLQDREIIEQREDGFRFQIELVRRWFASN
;
A
#
# COMPACT_ATOMS: atom_id res chain seq x y z
N MET A 1 15.88 -9.35 -29.21
CA MET A 1 14.62 -9.07 -28.50
C MET A 1 14.71 -7.66 -27.96
N ASN A 2 13.92 -6.72 -28.50
CA ASN A 2 13.80 -5.39 -27.90
C ASN A 2 12.69 -5.48 -26.86
N VAL A 3 13.06 -5.48 -25.58
CA VAL A 3 12.11 -5.35 -24.47
C VAL A 3 11.95 -3.86 -24.20
N GLN A 4 10.74 -3.33 -24.35
CA GLN A 4 10.39 -2.01 -23.82
C GLN A 4 9.86 -2.20 -22.40
N VAL A 5 10.49 -1.54 -21.44
CA VAL A 5 10.00 -1.45 -20.07
C VAL A 5 9.01 -0.29 -20.01
N VAL A 6 7.74 -0.60 -19.82
CA VAL A 6 6.69 0.40 -19.59
C VAL A 6 6.52 0.54 -18.08
N HIS A 7 6.74 1.76 -17.57
CA HIS A 7 6.41 2.07 -16.18
C HIS A 7 4.89 2.18 -16.05
N ILE A 8 4.31 1.34 -15.20
CA ILE A 8 2.88 1.36 -14.90
C ILE A 8 2.70 2.18 -13.62
N GLY A 9 2.23 3.42 -13.78
CA GLY A 9 1.88 4.28 -12.65
C GLY A 9 0.59 3.84 -11.97
N TYR A 10 0.16 4.63 -10.98
CA TYR A 10 -1.12 4.41 -10.30
C TYR A 10 -2.30 4.66 -11.24
N LEU A 11 -3.37 3.90 -11.05
CA LEU A 11 -4.66 4.14 -11.71
C LEU A 11 -5.22 5.48 -11.26
N HIS A 12 -5.96 6.16 -12.14
CA HIS A 12 -6.74 7.30 -11.71
C HIS A 12 -7.78 6.85 -10.65
N PRO A 13 -8.08 7.64 -9.61
CA PRO A 13 -9.02 7.22 -8.56
C PRO A 13 -10.37 6.73 -9.10
N ASP A 14 -10.88 7.32 -10.17
CA ASP A 14 -12.15 6.89 -10.77
C ASP A 14 -12.03 5.55 -11.50
N GLU A 15 -10.91 5.29 -12.18
CA GLU A 15 -10.62 4.00 -12.82
C GLU A 15 -10.40 2.90 -11.78
N ALA A 16 -9.66 3.21 -10.71
CA ALA A 16 -9.47 2.29 -9.59
C ALA A 16 -10.81 1.94 -8.95
N ARG A 17 -11.67 2.94 -8.68
CA ARG A 17 -13.00 2.69 -8.11
C ARG A 17 -13.88 1.88 -9.05
N GLN A 18 -13.85 2.17 -10.35
CA GLN A 18 -14.57 1.37 -11.34
C GLN A 18 -14.08 -0.09 -11.34
N LEU A 19 -12.78 -0.33 -11.25
CA LEU A 19 -12.22 -1.68 -11.17
C LEU A 19 -12.62 -2.42 -9.89
N VAL A 20 -12.74 -1.73 -8.76
CA VAL A 20 -13.23 -2.33 -7.51
C VAL A 20 -14.72 -2.69 -7.62
N GLU A 21 -15.55 -1.75 -8.07
CA GLU A 21 -17.01 -1.88 -8.01
C GLU A 21 -17.59 -2.67 -9.19
N MET A 22 -16.92 -2.66 -10.34
CA MET A 22 -17.38 -3.30 -11.57
C MET A 22 -16.18 -3.81 -12.41
N PRO A 23 -15.41 -4.79 -11.90
CA PRO A 23 -14.27 -5.36 -12.61
C PRO A 23 -14.69 -6.08 -13.90
N VAL A 24 -15.91 -6.63 -13.92
CA VAL A 24 -16.52 -7.32 -15.06
C VAL A 24 -18.03 -7.06 -15.08
N GLN A 25 -18.64 -7.23 -16.25
CA GLN A 25 -20.10 -7.12 -16.40
C GLN A 25 -20.81 -8.16 -15.52
N GLY A 26 -21.83 -7.71 -14.78
CA GLY A 26 -22.64 -8.60 -13.94
C GLY A 26 -21.97 -9.02 -12.63
N PHE A 27 -20.92 -8.32 -12.20
CA PHE A 27 -20.29 -8.56 -10.90
C PHE A 27 -21.30 -8.40 -9.75
N ALA A 28 -21.46 -9.46 -8.95
CA ALA A 28 -22.57 -9.57 -8.00
C ALA A 28 -22.28 -8.96 -6.62
N LEU A 29 -21.00 -8.81 -6.26
CA LEU A 29 -20.61 -8.18 -5.00
C LEU A 29 -20.67 -6.66 -5.16
N ARG A 30 -21.47 -6.00 -4.32
CA ARG A 30 -21.52 -4.54 -4.23
C ARG A 30 -20.62 -4.06 -3.11
N TYR A 31 -20.17 -2.81 -3.20
CA TYR A 31 -19.40 -2.15 -2.15
C TYR A 31 -20.21 -0.98 -1.60
N GLU A 32 -20.12 -0.74 -0.30
CA GLU A 32 -20.40 0.57 0.25
C GLU A 32 -19.37 1.58 -0.31
N THR A 33 -19.78 2.84 -0.51
CA THR A 33 -18.87 3.89 -0.99
C THR A 33 -17.64 4.05 -0.10
N ALA A 34 -17.80 3.90 1.22
CA ALA A 34 -16.68 3.94 2.15
C ALA A 34 -15.75 2.71 2.01
N ALA A 35 -16.28 1.54 1.65
CA ALA A 35 -15.50 0.33 1.44
C ALA A 35 -14.64 0.44 0.17
N SER A 36 -15.23 0.89 -0.95
CA SER A 36 -14.45 1.10 -2.17
C SER A 36 -13.41 2.21 -2.00
N GLN A 37 -13.76 3.31 -1.32
CA GLN A 37 -12.77 4.33 -0.95
C GLN A 37 -11.65 3.74 -0.09
N ARG A 38 -11.97 2.87 0.87
CA ARG A 38 -10.96 2.27 1.73
C ARG A 38 -9.96 1.41 0.95
N VAL A 39 -10.42 0.66 -0.05
CA VAL A 39 -9.52 -0.07 -0.96
C VAL A 39 -8.54 0.88 -1.65
N LEU A 40 -9.03 2.04 -2.12
CA LEU A 40 -8.18 3.06 -2.76
C LEU A 40 -7.19 3.67 -1.77
N ASP A 41 -7.61 3.98 -0.54
CA ASP A 41 -6.72 4.54 0.48
C ASP A 41 -5.59 3.57 0.84
N LEU A 42 -5.91 2.28 0.94
CA LEU A 42 -4.94 1.22 1.26
C LEU A 42 -3.93 0.96 0.14
N THR A 43 -4.37 1.07 -1.11
CA THR A 43 -3.61 0.64 -2.30
C THR A 43 -3.02 1.80 -3.10
N ARG A 44 -3.49 3.03 -2.84
CA ARG A 44 -3.25 4.24 -3.64
C ARG A 44 -3.56 4.05 -5.14
N GLY A 45 -4.42 3.09 -5.49
CA GLY A 45 -4.69 2.75 -6.89
C GLY A 45 -3.57 2.01 -7.62
N HIS A 46 -2.59 1.44 -6.91
CA HIS A 46 -1.58 0.59 -7.53
C HIS A 46 -2.24 -0.67 -8.13
N PRO A 47 -2.15 -0.93 -9.46
CA PRO A 47 -2.94 -1.97 -10.12
C PRO A 47 -2.86 -3.35 -9.48
N PHE A 48 -1.63 -3.81 -9.18
CA PHE A 48 -1.42 -5.09 -8.51
C PHE A 48 -2.07 -5.15 -7.11
N LEU A 49 -1.90 -4.12 -6.28
CA LEU A 49 -2.41 -4.11 -4.91
C LEU A 49 -3.93 -3.96 -4.86
N VAL A 50 -4.52 -3.19 -5.79
CA VAL A 50 -5.98 -3.13 -5.98
C VAL A 50 -6.52 -4.53 -6.28
N GLN A 51 -5.92 -5.22 -7.25
CA GLN A 51 -6.34 -6.57 -7.63
C GLN A 51 -6.17 -7.57 -6.48
N LEU A 52 -5.02 -7.54 -5.81
CA LEU A 52 -4.72 -8.40 -4.67
C LEU A 52 -5.76 -8.22 -3.56
N LEU A 53 -5.97 -6.99 -3.09
CA LEU A 53 -6.91 -6.73 -2.00
C LEU A 53 -8.36 -7.06 -2.40
N CYS A 54 -8.76 -6.77 -3.65
CA CYS A 54 -10.09 -7.13 -4.13
C CYS A 54 -10.30 -8.65 -4.20
N ALA A 55 -9.28 -9.41 -4.59
CA ALA A 55 -9.35 -10.87 -4.63
C ALA A 55 -9.59 -11.44 -3.22
N GLU A 56 -8.89 -10.94 -2.21
CA GLU A 56 -9.08 -11.36 -0.82
C GLU A 56 -10.45 -10.97 -0.26
N ILE A 57 -10.97 -9.77 -0.61
CA ILE A 57 -12.33 -9.38 -0.24
C ILE A 57 -13.36 -10.33 -0.87
N VAL A 58 -13.20 -10.65 -2.16
CA VAL A 58 -14.12 -11.59 -2.85
C VAL A 58 -14.05 -12.98 -2.22
N ALA A 59 -12.85 -13.48 -1.90
CA ALA A 59 -12.67 -14.76 -1.21
C ALA A 59 -13.40 -14.76 0.14
N LEU A 60 -13.16 -13.75 0.99
CA LEU A 60 -13.83 -13.56 2.27
C LEU A 60 -15.36 -13.54 2.12
N LYS A 61 -15.90 -12.76 1.19
CA LYS A 61 -17.36 -12.66 1.00
C LYS A 61 -17.94 -13.97 0.49
N ASN A 62 -17.25 -14.71 -0.36
CA ASN A 62 -17.74 -16.00 -0.87
C ASN A 62 -17.95 -17.06 0.21
N GLU A 63 -17.22 -16.98 1.32
CA GLU A 63 -17.37 -17.88 2.47
C GLU A 63 -18.59 -17.54 3.35
N GLN A 64 -19.17 -16.36 3.18
CA GLN A 64 -20.28 -15.88 4.00
C GLN A 64 -21.67 -16.35 3.50
N PRO A 65 -22.69 -16.39 4.39
CA PRO A 65 -24.06 -16.71 4.00
C PRO A 65 -24.62 -15.77 2.91
N PRO A 66 -25.63 -16.20 2.12
CA PRO A 66 -26.23 -15.40 1.06
C PRO A 66 -26.70 -14.00 1.49
N ALA A 67 -27.13 -13.86 2.75
CA ALA A 67 -27.61 -12.62 3.33
C ALA A 67 -26.52 -11.55 3.49
N GLU A 68 -25.25 -11.96 3.61
CA GLU A 68 -24.11 -11.08 3.94
C GLU A 68 -23.12 -10.95 2.77
N ARG A 69 -22.97 -12.01 1.95
CA ARG A 69 -21.94 -12.10 0.92
C ARG A 69 -22.03 -11.12 -0.25
N ARG A 70 -23.12 -10.33 -0.37
CA ARG A 70 -23.38 -9.46 -1.55
C ARG A 70 -23.15 -7.96 -1.30
N LEU A 71 -22.66 -7.61 -0.12
CA LEU A 71 -22.28 -6.24 0.21
C LEU A 71 -20.97 -6.25 1.00
N ALA A 72 -19.92 -5.65 0.46
CA ALA A 72 -18.66 -5.41 1.14
C ALA A 72 -18.72 -4.07 1.88
N THR A 73 -18.33 -4.12 3.16
CA THR A 73 -18.21 -2.98 4.07
C THR A 73 -16.74 -2.66 4.33
N VAL A 74 -16.47 -1.53 5.00
CA VAL A 74 -15.10 -1.20 5.45
C VAL A 74 -14.51 -2.31 6.34
N ALA A 75 -15.35 -2.93 7.17
CA ALA A 75 -14.91 -4.03 8.04
C ALA A 75 -14.45 -5.25 7.22
N ASP A 76 -15.14 -5.58 6.12
CA ASP A 76 -14.72 -6.67 5.22
C ASP A 76 -13.38 -6.34 4.55
N VAL A 77 -13.16 -5.07 4.15
CA VAL A 77 -11.90 -4.61 3.56
C VAL A 77 -10.74 -4.79 4.55
N GLU A 78 -10.91 -4.30 5.79
CA GLU A 78 -9.88 -4.43 6.82
C GLU A 78 -9.63 -5.90 7.22
N THR A 79 -10.68 -6.72 7.25
CA THR A 79 -10.58 -8.16 7.52
C THR A 79 -9.79 -8.90 6.43
N ALA A 80 -9.84 -8.44 5.17
CA ALA A 80 -9.10 -9.04 4.07
C ALA A 80 -7.60 -8.62 4.02
N VAL A 81 -7.20 -7.56 4.72
CA VAL A 81 -5.82 -7.04 4.66
C VAL A 81 -4.77 -8.07 5.09
N PRO A 82 -4.90 -8.82 6.21
CA PRO A 82 -3.89 -9.79 6.62
C PRO A 82 -3.58 -10.84 5.55
N GLU A 83 -4.61 -11.42 4.92
CA GLU A 83 -4.44 -12.38 3.82
C GLU A 83 -3.78 -11.73 2.60
N ALA A 84 -4.14 -10.48 2.28
CA ALA A 84 -3.49 -9.74 1.18
C ALA A 84 -2.00 -9.54 1.44
N LEU A 85 -1.60 -9.26 2.69
CA LEU A 85 -0.18 -9.13 3.07
C LEU A 85 0.58 -10.46 2.96
N VAL A 86 -0.08 -11.58 3.27
CA VAL A 86 0.50 -12.93 3.15
C VAL A 86 0.63 -13.33 1.67
N HIS A 87 -0.43 -13.25 0.89
CA HIS A 87 -0.43 -13.62 -0.53
C HIS A 87 0.43 -12.67 -1.39
N GLY A 88 0.55 -11.41 -0.99
CA GLY A 88 1.45 -10.43 -1.60
C GLY A 88 2.90 -10.49 -1.10
N SER A 89 3.26 -11.43 -0.22
CA SER A 89 4.55 -11.42 0.49
C SER A 89 5.78 -11.29 -0.41
N PHE A 90 5.80 -11.91 -1.59
CA PHE A 90 6.92 -11.77 -2.54
C PHE A 90 7.06 -10.34 -3.08
N PHE A 91 5.96 -9.65 -3.36
CA PHE A 91 5.98 -8.25 -3.81
C PHE A 91 6.59 -7.34 -2.75
N PHE A 92 6.14 -7.47 -1.50
CA PHE A 92 6.65 -6.62 -0.41
C PHE A 92 8.08 -7.00 0.00
N ALA A 93 8.42 -8.29 0.01
CA ALA A 93 9.77 -8.76 0.30
C ALA A 93 10.78 -8.29 -0.75
N ASP A 94 10.40 -8.25 -2.03
CA ASP A 94 11.23 -7.67 -3.09
C ASP A 94 11.53 -6.19 -2.82
N MET A 95 10.52 -5.40 -2.42
CA MET A 95 10.73 -3.99 -2.04
C MET A 95 11.76 -3.86 -0.91
N ARG A 96 11.65 -4.66 0.15
CA ARG A 96 12.58 -4.63 1.29
C ARG A 96 14.00 -5.09 0.94
N GLN A 97 14.14 -6.04 0.02
CA GLN A 97 15.42 -6.67 -0.28
C GLN A 97 16.18 -5.97 -1.40
N ASN A 98 15.48 -5.46 -2.41
CA ASN A 98 16.08 -5.03 -3.67
C ASN A 98 15.95 -3.52 -3.94
N GLN A 99 15.18 -2.78 -3.14
CA GLN A 99 14.92 -1.36 -3.41
C GLN A 99 15.55 -0.40 -2.39
N THR A 100 16.20 -0.91 -1.34
CA THR A 100 16.88 -0.06 -0.35
C THR A 100 18.01 -0.82 0.36
N ASP A 101 18.95 -0.07 0.93
CA ASP A 101 20.04 -0.61 1.75
C ASP A 101 19.63 -0.75 3.23
N GLU A 102 20.56 -1.12 4.10
CA GLU A 102 20.26 -1.34 5.52
C GLU A 102 19.75 -0.08 6.23
N THR A 103 20.35 1.07 5.94
CA THR A 103 19.95 2.34 6.57
C THR A 103 18.58 2.78 6.07
N GLY A 104 18.31 2.64 4.77
CA GLY A 104 16.98 2.92 4.24
C GLY A 104 15.91 1.95 4.75
N ARG A 105 16.26 0.67 5.01
CA ARG A 105 15.36 -0.24 5.74
C ARG A 105 15.03 0.27 7.14
N GLN A 106 16.00 0.81 7.88
CA GLN A 106 15.75 1.39 9.20
C GLN A 106 14.81 2.60 9.13
N VAL A 107 14.99 3.48 8.13
CA VAL A 107 14.08 4.60 7.86
C VAL A 107 12.66 4.09 7.60
N LEU A 108 12.50 3.13 6.70
CA LEU A 108 11.19 2.55 6.37
C LEU A 108 10.54 1.87 7.58
N GLN A 109 11.33 1.21 8.44
CA GLN A 109 10.82 0.59 9.66
C GLN A 109 10.27 1.64 10.63
N LEU A 110 10.99 2.74 10.85
CA LEU A 110 10.53 3.84 11.70
C LEU A 110 9.25 4.46 11.16
N LEU A 111 9.22 4.77 9.86
CA LEU A 111 8.02 5.27 9.18
C LEU A 111 6.85 4.29 9.28
N ALA A 112 7.11 2.99 9.31
CA ALA A 112 6.05 2.00 9.41
C ALA A 112 5.41 1.98 10.80
N GLN A 113 6.18 2.21 11.86
CA GLN A 113 5.72 2.10 13.25
C GLN A 113 4.91 3.30 13.76
N VAL A 114 5.01 4.47 13.12
CA VAL A 114 4.28 5.68 13.55
C VAL A 114 2.79 5.69 13.19
N GLY A 115 2.32 4.69 12.44
CA GLY A 115 0.91 4.49 12.09
C GLY A 115 0.48 5.18 10.80
N GLU A 116 -0.75 4.86 10.39
CA GLU A 116 -1.36 5.40 9.16
C GLU A 116 -1.57 6.92 9.26
N GLY A 117 -1.22 7.64 8.19
CA GLY A 117 -1.40 9.10 8.09
C GLY A 117 -0.34 9.94 8.83
N THR A 118 0.48 9.34 9.70
CA THR A 118 1.55 10.06 10.41
C THR A 118 2.73 10.36 9.48
N CYS A 119 3.30 11.57 9.62
CA CYS A 119 4.45 12.03 8.81
C CYS A 119 5.57 12.52 9.73
N PRO A 120 6.50 11.65 10.18
CA PRO A 120 7.63 12.07 11.00
C PRO A 120 8.47 13.10 10.26
N SER A 121 8.78 14.20 10.96
CA SER A 121 9.63 15.26 10.42
C SER A 121 11.03 14.73 10.13
N ARG A 122 11.71 15.39 9.20
CA ARG A 122 13.13 15.13 8.93
C ARG A 122 14.00 15.13 10.20
N SER A 123 13.72 16.05 11.12
CA SER A 123 14.46 16.18 12.38
C SER A 123 14.27 14.98 13.32
N GLN A 124 13.08 14.38 13.32
CA GLN A 124 12.82 13.15 14.06
C GLN A 124 13.59 11.98 13.45
N LEU A 125 13.57 11.84 12.12
CA LEU A 125 14.28 10.76 11.43
C LEU A 125 15.80 10.83 11.64
N VAL A 126 16.42 12.02 11.58
CA VAL A 126 17.86 12.18 11.89
C VAL A 126 18.18 11.66 13.30
N ARG A 127 17.36 12.03 14.29
CA ARG A 127 17.57 11.67 15.69
C ARG A 127 17.37 10.16 15.93
N GLU A 128 16.39 9.55 15.29
CA GLU A 128 16.00 8.16 15.53
C GLU A 128 16.88 7.16 14.75
N VAL A 129 17.27 7.49 13.51
CA VAL A 129 18.15 6.63 12.71
C VAL A 129 19.60 6.75 13.16
N GLY A 130 20.01 7.92 13.68
CA GLY A 130 21.36 8.13 14.22
C GLY A 130 22.46 8.24 13.16
N VAL A 131 22.12 8.71 11.94
CA VAL A 131 23.07 8.93 10.84
C VAL A 131 23.29 10.42 10.57
N GLU A 132 24.36 10.72 9.83
CA GLU A 132 24.62 12.08 9.36
C GLU A 132 23.46 12.59 8.49
N THR A 133 23.17 13.88 8.63
CA THR A 133 22.04 14.52 7.93
C THR A 133 22.14 14.39 6.40
N ALA A 134 23.34 14.53 5.83
CA ALA A 134 23.53 14.37 4.39
C ALA A 134 23.25 12.94 3.90
N VAL A 135 23.65 11.93 4.69
CA VAL A 135 23.38 10.52 4.38
C VAL A 135 21.87 10.25 4.42
N LEU A 136 21.16 10.79 5.41
CA LEU A 136 19.71 10.66 5.48
C LEU A 136 19.03 11.30 4.27
N ASP A 137 19.48 12.48 3.83
CA ASP A 137 18.89 13.16 2.68
C ASP A 137 19.02 12.34 1.40
N ASP A 138 20.18 11.73 1.17
CA ASP A 138 20.40 10.85 0.02
C ASP A 138 19.48 9.63 0.08
N ILE A 139 19.29 9.03 1.26
CA ILE A 139 18.38 7.90 1.46
C ILE A 139 16.92 8.31 1.20
N LEU A 140 16.47 9.42 1.78
CA LEU A 140 15.11 9.92 1.59
C LEU A 140 14.85 10.21 0.11
N LYS A 141 15.80 10.85 -0.57
CA LYS A 141 15.75 11.09 -2.02
C LYS A 141 15.63 9.78 -2.80
N GLN A 142 16.46 8.78 -2.50
CA GLN A 142 16.41 7.47 -3.17
C GLN A 142 15.07 6.76 -2.95
N LEU A 143 14.52 6.81 -1.74
CA LEU A 143 13.21 6.20 -1.42
C LEU A 143 12.05 6.95 -2.11
N GLN A 144 12.17 8.26 -2.30
CA GLN A 144 11.22 9.07 -3.08
C GLN A 144 11.32 8.80 -4.59
N ASP A 145 12.53 8.73 -5.14
CA ASP A 145 12.78 8.44 -6.56
C ASP A 145 12.29 7.03 -6.94
N ARG A 146 12.21 6.11 -5.97
CA ARG A 146 11.64 4.76 -6.09
C ARG A 146 10.15 4.70 -5.78
N GLU A 147 9.51 5.83 -5.49
CA GLU A 147 8.09 5.96 -5.20
C GLU A 147 7.62 5.16 -3.96
N ILE A 148 8.52 4.85 -3.02
CA ILE A 148 8.19 4.13 -1.78
C ILE A 148 7.58 5.10 -0.76
N ILE A 149 8.19 6.27 -0.65
CA ILE A 149 7.75 7.33 0.27
C ILE A 149 7.42 8.61 -0.51
N GLU A 150 6.69 9.51 0.15
CA GLU A 150 6.45 10.87 -0.30
C GLU A 150 6.69 11.85 0.84
N GLN A 151 7.06 13.07 0.49
CA GLN A 151 7.10 14.19 1.42
C GLN A 151 5.71 14.80 1.58
N ARG A 152 5.28 15.03 2.82
CA ARG A 152 4.05 15.75 3.16
C ARG A 152 4.39 16.77 4.23
N GLU A 153 4.14 18.04 3.93
CA GLU A 153 4.53 19.16 4.80
C GLU A 153 6.03 19.09 5.14
N ASP A 154 6.39 18.95 6.41
CA ASP A 154 7.77 18.85 6.90
C ASP A 154 8.23 17.40 7.16
N GLY A 155 7.39 16.41 6.88
CA GLY A 155 7.63 15.00 7.17
C GLY A 155 7.54 14.08 5.96
N PHE A 156 7.73 12.79 6.24
CA PHE A 156 7.73 11.73 5.23
C PHE A 156 6.76 10.62 5.63
N ARG A 157 6.17 9.96 4.64
CA ARG A 157 5.34 8.77 4.86
C ARG A 157 5.42 7.83 3.66
N PHE A 158 5.00 6.59 3.83
CA PHE A 158 4.78 5.68 2.71
C PHE A 158 3.75 6.26 1.74
N GLN A 159 3.97 6.04 0.45
CA GLN A 159 2.95 6.38 -0.55
C GLN A 159 1.72 5.46 -0.43
N ILE A 160 1.97 4.18 -0.18
CA ILE A 160 0.97 3.11 -0.17
C ILE A 160 0.87 2.53 1.25
N GLU A 161 -0.33 2.59 1.82
CA GLU A 161 -0.59 2.16 3.19
C GLU A 161 -0.44 0.64 3.38
N LEU A 162 -0.79 -0.20 2.40
CA LEU A 162 -0.51 -1.65 2.47
C LEU A 162 0.98 -1.95 2.60
N VAL A 163 1.84 -1.20 1.91
CA VAL A 163 3.29 -1.37 2.03
C VAL A 163 3.73 -1.01 3.44
N ARG A 164 3.25 0.12 3.99
CA ARG A 164 3.52 0.50 5.40
C ARG A 164 3.14 -0.62 6.36
N ARG A 165 1.94 -1.18 6.23
CA ARG A 165 1.44 -2.24 7.12
C ARG A 165 2.26 -3.52 7.05
N TRP A 166 2.75 -3.86 5.87
CA TRP A 166 3.65 -5.00 5.71
C TRP A 166 4.97 -4.78 6.47
N PHE A 167 5.61 -3.62 6.30
CA PHE A 167 6.83 -3.24 7.04
C PHE A 167 6.60 -3.11 8.54
N ALA A 168 5.40 -2.72 8.99
CA ALA A 168 5.09 -2.64 10.42
C ALA A 168 5.02 -4.03 11.09
N SER A 169 4.82 -5.08 10.28
CA SER A 169 4.55 -6.45 10.75
C SER A 169 5.69 -7.44 10.44
N ASN A 170 6.77 -7.02 9.77
CA ASN A 170 7.91 -7.85 9.35
C ASN A 170 9.24 -7.10 9.53
#